data_AF-A0A950WG34-F1
#
_entry.id   AF-A0A950WG34-F1
#
_cell.length_a   1.000
_cell.length_b   1.000
_cell.length_c   1.000
_cell.angle_alpha   90.00
_cell.angle_beta   90.00
_cell.angle_gamma   90.00
#
_symmetry.space_group_name_H-M   'P 1'
#
loop_
_entity.id
_entity.type
_entity.pdbx_description
1 polymer ?
#
loop_
_entity_poly.entity_id
_entity_poly.type
_entity_poly.pdbx_seq_one_letter_code
_entity_poly.pdbx_strand_id
1 'polypeptide(L)'
;PVTDAKPSGLAMDKIAEFDKLIRSGASDADKAVAIAWLEHLIGDIHQPLHASSRVTDSNADGDQGGNLFLLTPKGTPRNQQENLHHLWDAIVLIYQPNTKDLPEADYLYPIGDDIMKLYPYDKLKGDLADGKFDVWKDESYKIASTEAYTGIEWFKPASDAYKKRAFEIAQRRIALAGYRMADEFNDAFSARAPIVTGAPGQQ
;
A
#
# COMPACT_ATOMS: atom_id res chain seq x y z
N PRO A 1 11.08 -7.99 -24.17
CA PRO A 1 10.00 -7.98 -23.14
C PRO A 1 9.05 -9.14 -23.39
N VAL A 2 8.99 -10.10 -22.46
CA VAL A 2 7.98 -11.16 -22.52
C VAL A 2 6.64 -10.51 -22.18
N THR A 3 5.74 -10.41 -23.17
CA THR A 3 4.46 -9.67 -23.09
C THR A 3 3.29 -10.54 -22.62
N ASP A 4 3.52 -11.83 -22.36
CA ASP A 4 2.45 -12.83 -22.25
C ASP A 4 2.30 -13.39 -20.83
N ALA A 5 2.58 -12.58 -19.80
CA ALA A 5 2.22 -12.95 -18.44
C ALA A 5 0.69 -13.06 -18.34
N LYS A 6 0.18 -14.17 -17.80
CA LYS A 6 -1.27 -14.37 -17.61
C LYS A 6 -1.81 -13.24 -16.72
N PRO A 7 -3.00 -12.68 -17.03
CA PRO A 7 -3.68 -11.77 -16.13
C PRO A 7 -3.83 -12.41 -14.74
N SER A 8 -3.38 -11.73 -13.71
CA SER A 8 -3.47 -12.17 -12.32
C SER A 8 -3.71 -10.98 -11.41
N GLY A 9 -4.48 -11.19 -10.34
CA GLY A 9 -4.83 -10.15 -9.38
C GLY A 9 -6.22 -9.56 -9.63
N LEU A 10 -6.93 -9.26 -8.54
CA LEU A 10 -8.28 -8.68 -8.55
C LEU A 10 -8.35 -7.35 -7.80
N ALA A 11 -7.22 -6.83 -7.29
CA ALA A 11 -7.20 -5.67 -6.40
C ALA A 11 -7.84 -4.44 -7.05
N MET A 12 -7.52 -4.14 -8.32
CA MET A 12 -8.08 -2.99 -9.03
C MET A 12 -9.59 -3.11 -9.23
N ASP A 13 -10.05 -4.29 -9.68
CA ASP A 13 -11.47 -4.57 -9.84
C ASP A 13 -12.20 -4.43 -8.50
N LYS A 14 -11.62 -4.96 -7.42
CA LYS A 14 -12.20 -4.92 -6.08
C LYS A 14 -12.20 -3.53 -5.46
N ILE A 15 -11.15 -2.73 -5.63
CA ILE A 15 -11.15 -1.33 -5.18
C ILE A 15 -12.29 -0.57 -5.86
N ALA A 16 -12.46 -0.71 -7.19
CA ALA A 16 -13.54 -0.06 -7.90
C ALA A 16 -14.94 -0.55 -7.47
N GLU A 17 -15.10 -1.85 -7.23
CA GLU A 17 -16.35 -2.42 -6.71
C GLU A 17 -16.70 -1.90 -5.31
N PHE A 18 -15.73 -1.86 -4.40
CA PHE A 18 -15.94 -1.40 -3.02
C PHE A 18 -16.16 0.11 -2.95
N ASP A 19 -15.42 0.91 -3.72
CA ASP A 19 -15.65 2.36 -3.85
C ASP A 19 -17.10 2.64 -4.28
N LYS A 20 -17.57 1.94 -5.31
CA LYS A 20 -18.97 2.04 -5.74
C LYS A 20 -19.94 1.60 -4.64
N LEU A 21 -19.62 0.56 -3.88
CA LEU A 21 -20.48 0.05 -2.80
C LEU A 21 -20.67 1.09 -1.69
N ILE A 22 -19.59 1.74 -1.23
CA ILE A 22 -19.67 2.72 -0.12
C ILE A 22 -20.50 3.95 -0.49
N ARG A 23 -20.50 4.32 -1.78
CA ARG A 23 -21.27 5.44 -2.36
C ARG A 23 -22.73 5.07 -2.66
N SER A 24 -23.08 3.79 -2.67
CA SER A 24 -24.41 3.31 -3.03
C SER A 24 -25.43 3.37 -1.87
N GLY A 25 -26.67 2.96 -2.16
CA GLY A 25 -27.73 2.72 -1.18
C GLY A 25 -27.61 1.40 -0.40
N ALA A 26 -26.47 0.71 -0.43
CA ALA A 26 -26.22 -0.52 0.33
C ALA A 26 -26.37 -0.31 1.86
N SER A 27 -26.54 -1.42 2.58
CA SER A 27 -26.67 -1.40 4.04
C SER A 27 -25.39 -0.92 4.73
N ASP A 28 -25.50 -0.40 5.95
CA ASP A 28 -24.32 0.03 6.72
C ASP A 28 -23.38 -1.14 7.02
N ALA A 29 -23.91 -2.36 7.18
CA ALA A 29 -23.11 -3.56 7.36
C ALA A 29 -22.26 -3.87 6.11
N ASP A 30 -22.85 -3.79 4.92
CA ASP A 30 -22.11 -4.02 3.66
C ASP A 30 -21.06 -2.93 3.43
N LYS A 31 -21.40 -1.68 3.75
CA LYS A 31 -20.46 -0.55 3.67
C LYS A 31 -19.30 -0.70 4.63
N ALA A 32 -19.54 -1.14 5.86
CA ALA A 32 -18.47 -1.38 6.84
C ALA A 32 -17.45 -2.41 6.35
N VAL A 33 -17.92 -3.51 5.73
CA VAL A 33 -17.05 -4.51 5.11
C VAL A 33 -16.26 -3.91 3.94
N ALA A 34 -16.91 -3.12 3.07
CA ALA A 34 -16.21 -2.46 1.97
C ALA A 34 -15.19 -1.42 2.42
N ILE A 35 -15.46 -0.68 3.50
CA ILE A 35 -14.49 0.27 4.08
C ILE A 35 -13.25 -0.47 4.56
N ALA A 36 -13.41 -1.56 5.31
CA ALA A 36 -12.26 -2.36 5.77
C ALA A 36 -11.42 -2.90 4.59
N TRP A 37 -12.08 -3.32 3.50
CA TRP A 37 -11.38 -3.72 2.28
C TRP A 37 -10.70 -2.56 1.56
N LEU A 38 -11.32 -1.39 1.50
CA LEU A 38 -10.71 -0.20 0.89
C LEU A 38 -9.49 0.25 1.68
N GLU A 39 -9.56 0.28 3.01
CA GLU A 39 -8.41 0.60 3.87
C GLU A 39 -7.23 -0.32 3.56
N HIS A 40 -7.48 -1.63 3.46
CA HIS A 40 -6.46 -2.62 3.16
C HIS A 40 -5.91 -2.48 1.73
N LEU A 41 -6.80 -2.50 0.72
CA LEU A 41 -6.41 -2.54 -0.68
C LEU A 41 -5.76 -1.22 -1.13
N ILE A 42 -6.21 -0.07 -0.62
CA ILE A 42 -5.54 1.21 -0.89
C ILE A 42 -4.13 1.17 -0.32
N GLY A 43 -3.92 0.63 0.88
CA GLY A 43 -2.58 0.38 1.42
C GLY A 43 -1.73 -0.50 0.50
N ASP A 44 -2.26 -1.66 0.10
CA ASP A 44 -1.55 -2.63 -0.75
C ASP A 44 -1.13 -2.04 -2.10
N ILE A 45 -2.01 -1.35 -2.82
CA ILE A 45 -1.66 -0.80 -4.13
C ILE A 45 -0.59 0.28 -4.06
N HIS A 46 -0.29 0.83 -2.88
CA HIS A 46 0.82 1.75 -2.66
C HIS A 46 2.16 1.05 -2.37
N GLN A 47 2.14 -0.24 -2.05
CA GLN A 47 3.33 -1.09 -1.93
C GLN A 47 3.77 -1.52 -3.35
N PRO A 48 4.96 -1.10 -3.84
CA PRO A 48 5.40 -1.31 -5.22
C PRO A 48 5.29 -2.75 -5.75
N LEU A 49 5.58 -3.74 -4.91
CA LEU A 49 5.59 -5.15 -5.27
C LEU A 49 4.21 -5.81 -5.30
N HIS A 50 3.16 -5.17 -4.77
CA HIS A 50 1.77 -5.60 -4.97
C HIS A 50 1.24 -5.21 -6.36
N ALA A 51 1.90 -4.26 -7.05
CA ALA A 51 1.52 -3.79 -8.38
C ALA A 51 2.41 -4.34 -9.51
N SER A 52 3.30 -5.30 -9.23
CA SER A 52 4.29 -5.76 -10.20
C SER A 52 4.61 -7.25 -10.08
N SER A 53 5.18 -7.81 -11.14
CA SER A 53 5.75 -9.16 -11.15
C SER A 53 6.94 -9.16 -12.11
N ARG A 54 8.10 -9.63 -11.65
CA ARG A 54 9.31 -9.65 -12.47
C ARG A 54 9.37 -10.95 -13.27
N VAL A 55 9.29 -10.80 -14.60
CA VAL A 55 9.37 -11.90 -15.56
C VAL A 55 10.78 -12.04 -16.09
N THR A 56 11.31 -13.27 -16.12
CA THR A 56 12.58 -13.64 -16.75
C THR A 56 12.42 -14.93 -17.54
N ASP A 57 13.41 -15.29 -18.37
CA ASP A 57 13.36 -16.56 -19.13
C ASP A 57 13.24 -17.78 -18.21
N SER A 58 13.88 -17.72 -17.04
CA SER A 58 13.80 -18.76 -16.01
C SER A 58 12.53 -18.68 -15.13
N ASN A 59 11.71 -17.65 -15.30
CA ASN A 59 10.52 -17.41 -14.49
C ASN A 59 9.44 -16.68 -15.32
N ALA A 60 8.89 -17.41 -16.29
CA ALA A 60 7.96 -16.86 -17.29
C ALA A 60 6.61 -16.41 -16.69
N ASP A 61 6.18 -17.05 -15.60
CA ASP A 61 4.95 -16.67 -14.87
C ASP A 61 5.16 -15.50 -13.90
N GLY A 62 6.39 -14.98 -13.81
CA GLY A 62 6.76 -13.88 -12.93
C GLY A 62 7.03 -14.32 -11.48
N ASP A 63 7.64 -13.44 -10.69
CA ASP A 63 8.19 -13.77 -9.36
C ASP A 63 7.22 -13.55 -8.20
N GLN A 64 5.93 -13.46 -8.52
CA GLN A 64 4.84 -13.27 -7.55
C GLN A 64 5.07 -12.01 -6.70
N GLY A 65 5.40 -10.90 -7.36
CA GLY A 65 5.70 -9.63 -6.70
C GLY A 65 6.93 -9.73 -5.79
N GLY A 66 7.99 -10.40 -6.22
CA GLY A 66 9.22 -10.54 -5.44
C GLY A 66 9.17 -11.60 -4.33
N ASN A 67 8.07 -12.35 -4.18
CA ASN A 67 8.00 -13.47 -3.22
C ASN A 67 9.00 -14.57 -3.57
N LEU A 68 9.26 -14.79 -4.86
CA LEU A 68 10.25 -15.77 -5.30
C LEU A 68 11.68 -15.20 -5.30
N PHE A 69 11.86 -13.89 -5.20
CA PHE A 69 13.17 -13.25 -5.13
C PHE A 69 13.77 -13.41 -3.73
N LEU A 70 14.63 -14.41 -3.56
CA LEU A 70 15.24 -14.74 -2.27
C LEU A 70 16.43 -13.83 -1.94
N LEU A 71 16.49 -13.37 -0.69
CA LEU A 71 17.55 -12.51 -0.14
C LEU A 71 18.50 -13.26 0.81
N THR A 72 18.37 -14.58 0.88
CA THR A 72 19.22 -15.45 1.70
C THR A 72 20.06 -16.38 0.83
N PRO A 73 21.23 -16.84 1.32
CA PRO A 73 22.08 -17.75 0.54
C PRO A 73 21.34 -18.98 0.01
N LYS A 74 21.76 -19.45 -1.16
CA LYS A 74 21.17 -20.66 -1.76
C LYS A 74 21.33 -21.85 -0.81
N GLY A 75 20.22 -22.55 -0.54
CA GLY A 75 20.18 -23.68 0.38
C GLY A 75 19.77 -23.32 1.81
N THR A 76 19.53 -22.04 2.13
CA THR A 76 18.92 -21.64 3.40
C THR A 76 17.58 -22.37 3.61
N PRO A 77 17.34 -22.99 4.79
CA PRO A 77 16.07 -23.66 5.11
C PRO A 77 14.87 -22.74 4.90
N ARG A 78 13.74 -23.29 4.43
CA ARG A 78 12.56 -22.49 4.05
C ARG A 78 12.07 -21.55 5.16
N ASN A 79 12.12 -21.97 6.42
CA ASN A 79 11.69 -21.17 7.57
C ASN A 79 12.67 -20.04 7.96
N GLN A 80 13.81 -19.94 7.28
CA GLN A 80 14.83 -18.90 7.46
C GLN A 80 15.02 -18.07 6.18
N GLN A 81 14.21 -18.32 5.14
CA GLN A 81 14.30 -17.57 3.90
C GLN A 81 13.63 -16.20 4.05
N GLU A 82 14.35 -15.16 3.69
CA GLU A 82 13.81 -13.83 3.46
C GLU A 82 13.63 -13.63 1.96
N ASN A 83 12.57 -12.91 1.58
CA ASN A 83 12.31 -12.56 0.19
C ASN A 83 12.08 -11.06 0.05
N LEU A 84 12.14 -10.58 -1.18
CA LEU A 84 12.03 -9.16 -1.50
C LEU A 84 10.66 -8.59 -1.13
N HIS A 85 9.58 -9.35 -1.36
CA HIS A 85 8.22 -8.93 -1.03
C HIS A 85 8.07 -8.60 0.46
N HIS A 86 8.44 -9.55 1.31
CA HIS A 86 8.39 -9.39 2.76
C HIS A 86 9.27 -8.24 3.24
N LEU A 87 10.46 -8.05 2.65
CA LEU A 87 11.32 -6.93 3.01
C LEU A 87 10.63 -5.58 2.77
N TRP A 88 9.88 -5.44 1.67
CA TRP A 88 9.11 -4.21 1.39
C TRP A 88 7.88 -4.07 2.28
N ASP A 89 7.11 -5.14 2.50
CA ASP A 89 5.96 -5.12 3.42
C ASP A 89 6.37 -4.72 4.84
N ALA A 90 7.54 -5.19 5.30
CA ALA A 90 8.02 -4.99 6.66
C ALA A 90 9.02 -3.84 6.82
N ILE A 91 9.28 -3.03 5.78
CA ILE A 91 10.45 -2.13 5.76
C ILE A 91 10.44 -1.10 6.91
N VAL A 92 9.27 -0.61 7.31
CA VAL A 92 9.12 0.30 8.46
C VAL A 92 9.58 -0.39 9.75
N LEU A 93 9.12 -1.62 9.99
CA LEU A 93 9.47 -2.40 11.18
C LEU A 93 10.96 -2.79 11.19
N ILE A 94 11.52 -3.10 10.01
CA ILE A 94 12.94 -3.42 9.85
C ILE A 94 13.82 -2.20 10.16
N TYR A 95 13.42 -1.01 9.68
CA TYR A 95 14.23 0.20 9.81
C TYR A 95 14.03 0.93 11.15
N GLN A 96 12.85 0.80 11.75
CA GLN A 96 12.49 1.42 13.04
C GLN A 96 11.92 0.37 14.01
N PRO A 97 12.69 -0.63 14.46
CA PRO A 97 12.16 -1.75 15.24
C PRO A 97 11.56 -1.31 16.59
N ASN A 98 10.46 -1.96 17.00
CA ASN A 98 9.85 -1.79 18.32
C ASN A 98 10.69 -2.47 19.42
N THR A 99 11.88 -1.91 19.70
CA THR A 99 12.85 -2.48 20.64
C THR A 99 12.42 -2.42 22.11
N LYS A 100 11.33 -1.72 22.41
CA LYS A 100 10.80 -1.54 23.77
C LYS A 100 9.51 -2.33 24.01
N ASP A 101 9.07 -3.15 23.06
CA ASP A 101 7.79 -3.88 23.13
C ASP A 101 6.61 -2.98 23.52
N LEU A 102 6.58 -1.77 22.94
CA LEU A 102 5.47 -0.85 23.16
C LEU A 102 4.18 -1.42 22.57
N PRO A 103 3.00 -1.12 23.15
CA PRO A 103 1.72 -1.34 22.49
C PRO A 103 1.71 -0.74 21.08
N GLU A 104 0.97 -1.38 20.16
CA GLU A 104 1.01 -1.03 18.74
C GLU A 104 0.74 0.46 18.47
N ALA A 105 -0.28 1.04 19.10
CA ALA A 105 -0.61 2.46 18.93
C ALA A 105 0.52 3.39 19.43
N ASP A 106 1.14 3.06 20.57
CA ASP A 106 2.24 3.84 21.14
C ASP A 106 3.51 3.79 20.28
N TYR A 107 3.66 2.74 19.48
CA TYR A 107 4.75 2.56 18.53
C TYR A 107 4.46 3.17 17.16
N LEU A 108 3.29 2.89 16.57
CA LEU A 108 2.96 3.27 15.19
C LEU A 108 2.46 4.70 15.04
N TYR A 109 1.71 5.25 16.00
CA TYR A 109 1.17 6.61 15.85
C TYR A 109 2.26 7.68 15.75
N PRO A 110 3.33 7.66 16.58
CA PRO A 110 4.44 8.60 16.41
C PRO A 110 5.14 8.48 15.05
N ILE A 111 5.25 7.25 14.50
CA ILE A 111 5.82 7.02 13.17
C ILE A 111 4.92 7.65 12.10
N GLY A 112 3.60 7.45 12.20
CA GLY A 112 2.62 8.10 11.32
C GLY A 112 2.71 9.63 11.39
N ASP A 113 2.81 10.20 12.59
CA ASP A 113 2.99 11.64 12.79
C ASP A 113 4.28 12.16 12.14
N ASP A 114 5.38 11.43 12.27
CA ASP A 114 6.66 11.81 11.67
C ASP A 114 6.64 11.71 10.14
N ILE A 115 5.96 10.69 9.59
CA ILE A 115 5.71 10.58 8.14
C ILE A 115 4.88 11.77 7.64
N MET A 116 3.80 12.14 8.34
CA MET A 116 2.98 13.29 7.97
C MET A 116 3.73 14.63 8.10
N LYS A 117 4.62 14.77 9.07
CA LYS A 117 5.50 15.96 9.16
C LYS A 117 6.50 16.03 8.01
N LEU A 118 7.05 14.89 7.60
CA LEU A 118 8.02 14.80 6.51
C LEU A 118 7.36 15.02 5.14
N TYR A 119 6.13 14.53 4.98
CA TYR A 119 5.33 14.63 3.76
C TYR A 119 3.98 15.28 4.04
N PRO A 120 3.93 16.57 4.37
CA PRO A 120 2.67 17.22 4.70
C PRO A 120 1.74 17.28 3.49
N TYR A 121 0.44 17.13 3.73
CA TYR A 121 -0.62 17.10 2.70
C TYR A 121 -0.46 18.18 1.62
N ASP A 122 -0.28 19.44 2.03
CA ASP A 122 -0.14 20.57 1.09
C ASP A 122 1.02 20.43 0.11
N LYS A 123 2.08 19.71 0.49
CA LYS A 123 3.23 19.43 -0.39
C LYS A 123 2.97 18.28 -1.34
N LEU A 124 2.10 17.33 -0.97
CA LEU A 124 1.73 16.18 -1.80
C LEU A 124 0.45 16.40 -2.60
N LYS A 125 -0.26 17.52 -2.40
CA LYS A 125 -1.54 17.81 -3.07
C LYS A 125 -1.51 17.65 -4.59
N GLY A 126 -0.41 18.04 -5.24
CA GLY A 126 -0.24 17.89 -6.69
C GLY A 126 -0.08 16.43 -7.16
N ASP A 127 0.22 15.53 -6.24
CA ASP A 127 0.50 14.11 -6.50
C ASP A 127 -0.67 13.21 -6.09
N LEU A 128 -1.76 13.73 -5.51
CA LEU A 128 -2.82 12.88 -4.93
C LEU A 128 -3.60 12.10 -6.01
N ALA A 129 -3.94 12.74 -7.13
CA ALA A 129 -4.70 12.11 -8.21
C ALA A 129 -5.96 11.38 -7.70
N ASP A 130 -6.81 12.09 -6.96
CA ASP A 130 -7.99 11.54 -6.26
C ASP A 130 -8.91 10.74 -7.21
N GLY A 131 -9.38 9.59 -6.73
CA GLY A 131 -10.22 8.65 -7.46
C GLY A 131 -9.52 7.96 -8.65
N LYS A 132 -8.22 8.15 -8.84
CA LYS A 132 -7.46 7.57 -9.96
C LYS A 132 -6.64 6.37 -9.53
N PHE A 133 -7.32 5.29 -9.13
CA PHE A 133 -6.69 4.05 -8.68
C PHE A 133 -5.64 3.52 -9.68
N ASP A 134 -5.90 3.61 -10.99
CA ASP A 134 -4.94 3.17 -12.02
C ASP A 134 -3.63 3.96 -11.97
N VAL A 135 -3.70 5.27 -11.70
CA VAL A 135 -2.51 6.12 -11.54
C VAL A 135 -1.72 5.70 -10.31
N TRP A 136 -2.40 5.41 -9.19
CA TRP A 136 -1.74 4.98 -7.95
C TRP A 136 -1.01 3.65 -8.12
N LYS A 137 -1.64 2.70 -8.83
CA LYS A 137 -1.04 1.42 -9.23
C LYS A 137 0.15 1.63 -10.18
N ASP A 138 0.02 2.47 -11.19
CA ASP A 138 1.08 2.74 -12.17
C ASP A 138 2.31 3.38 -11.51
N GLU A 139 2.11 4.25 -10.52
CA GLU A 139 3.21 4.76 -9.68
C GLU A 139 3.94 3.62 -8.95
N SER A 140 3.20 2.71 -8.32
CA SER A 140 3.78 1.54 -7.64
C SER A 140 4.54 0.65 -8.61
N TYR A 141 3.99 0.37 -9.79
CA TYR A 141 4.66 -0.39 -10.83
C TYR A 141 5.96 0.28 -11.28
N LYS A 142 5.93 1.61 -11.50
CA LYS A 142 7.12 2.39 -11.86
C LYS A 142 8.19 2.27 -10.79
N ILE A 143 7.84 2.48 -9.51
CA ILE A 143 8.76 2.36 -8.38
C ILE A 143 9.34 0.95 -8.28
N ALA A 144 8.53 -0.09 -8.52
CA ALA A 144 9.04 -1.45 -8.51
C ALA A 144 10.15 -1.65 -9.56
N SER A 145 9.92 -1.15 -10.78
CA SER A 145 10.86 -1.27 -11.89
C SER A 145 12.13 -0.42 -11.75
N THR A 146 12.05 0.76 -11.13
CA THR A 146 13.19 1.68 -11.02
C THR A 146 13.93 1.56 -9.69
N GLU A 147 13.24 1.15 -8.61
CA GLU A 147 13.79 1.13 -7.26
C GLU A 147 13.83 -0.28 -6.67
N ALA A 148 12.69 -0.99 -6.61
CA ALA A 148 12.60 -2.25 -5.87
C ALA A 148 13.50 -3.36 -6.43
N TYR A 149 13.57 -3.50 -7.75
CA TYR A 149 14.47 -4.48 -8.40
C TYR A 149 15.87 -3.93 -8.73
N THR A 150 16.20 -2.70 -8.31
CA THR A 150 17.46 -2.04 -8.65
C THR A 150 18.50 -2.16 -7.53
N GLY A 151 19.71 -2.59 -7.87
CA GLY A 151 20.82 -2.67 -6.91
C GLY A 151 20.64 -3.77 -5.85
N ILE A 152 19.88 -4.81 -6.19
CA ILE A 152 19.63 -5.99 -5.36
C ILE A 152 19.94 -7.26 -6.16
N GLU A 153 20.40 -8.32 -5.50
CA GLU A 153 20.86 -9.54 -6.15
C GLU A 153 20.23 -10.77 -5.49
N TRP A 154 19.88 -11.75 -6.31
CA TRP A 154 19.38 -13.04 -5.85
C TRP A 154 20.37 -13.70 -4.89
N PHE A 155 19.82 -14.31 -3.85
CA PHE A 155 20.52 -15.04 -2.81
C PHE A 155 21.54 -14.22 -2.00
N LYS A 156 21.43 -12.88 -2.04
CA LYS A 156 22.25 -11.97 -1.24
C LYS A 156 21.37 -11.09 -0.36
N PRO A 157 21.79 -10.82 0.88
CA PRO A 157 21.04 -9.92 1.76
C PRO A 157 21.01 -8.51 1.17
N ALA A 158 19.88 -7.81 1.35
CA ALA A 158 19.79 -6.40 1.02
C ALA A 158 20.78 -5.58 1.87
N SER A 159 21.52 -4.69 1.22
CA SER A 159 22.44 -3.78 1.90
C SER A 159 21.69 -2.75 2.74
N ASP A 160 22.35 -2.17 3.74
CA ASP A 160 21.75 -1.10 4.55
C ASP A 160 21.39 0.13 3.71
N ALA A 161 22.20 0.42 2.68
CA ALA A 161 21.89 1.48 1.72
C ALA A 161 20.61 1.19 0.93
N TYR A 162 20.34 -0.08 0.58
CA TYR A 162 19.09 -0.49 -0.05
C TYR A 162 17.91 -0.32 0.91
N LYS A 163 18.03 -0.84 2.14
CA LYS A 163 16.97 -0.75 3.17
C LYS A 163 16.60 0.70 3.48
N LYS A 164 17.60 1.58 3.59
CA LYS A 164 17.39 3.02 3.79
C LYS A 164 16.59 3.65 2.64
N ARG A 165 16.96 3.37 1.38
CA ARG A 165 16.21 3.88 0.22
C ARG A 165 14.78 3.34 0.17
N ALA A 166 14.60 2.04 0.41
CA ALA A 166 13.28 1.42 0.46
C ALA A 166 12.40 2.06 1.55
N PHE A 167 12.97 2.31 2.73
CA PHE A 167 12.28 3.02 3.83
C PHE A 167 11.89 4.46 3.44
N GLU A 168 12.79 5.22 2.82
CA GLU A 168 12.50 6.58 2.35
C GLU A 168 11.36 6.62 1.33
N ILE A 169 11.34 5.66 0.39
CA ILE A 169 10.25 5.50 -0.58
C ILE A 169 8.95 5.12 0.13
N ALA A 170 9.00 4.13 1.03
CA ALA A 170 7.83 3.62 1.73
C ALA A 170 7.15 4.71 2.56
N GLN A 171 7.91 5.57 3.26
CA GLN A 171 7.32 6.69 4.02
C GLN A 171 6.48 7.61 3.12
N ARG A 172 6.99 7.99 1.92
CA ARG A 172 6.21 8.80 0.98
C ARG A 172 4.98 8.05 0.46
N ARG A 173 5.08 6.75 0.20
CA ARG A 173 3.95 5.92 -0.26
C ARG A 173 2.87 5.77 0.80
N ILE A 174 3.25 5.60 2.06
CA ILE A 174 2.34 5.55 3.21
C ILE A 174 1.61 6.88 3.36
N ALA A 175 2.32 8.02 3.26
CA ALA A 175 1.70 9.34 3.30
C ALA A 175 0.64 9.51 2.19
N LEU A 176 1.00 9.17 0.95
CA LEU A 176 0.05 9.22 -0.17
C LEU A 176 -1.15 8.30 0.02
N ALA A 177 -0.93 7.05 0.45
CA ALA A 177 -2.01 6.10 0.74
C ALA A 177 -3.01 6.67 1.76
N GLY A 178 -2.50 7.19 2.89
CA GLY A 178 -3.34 7.76 3.94
C GLY A 178 -4.14 8.98 3.47
N TYR A 179 -3.51 9.90 2.74
CA TYR A 179 -4.20 11.10 2.24
C TYR A 179 -5.22 10.79 1.16
N ARG A 180 -4.87 9.95 0.20
CA ARG A 180 -5.80 9.48 -0.85
C ARG A 180 -7.00 8.78 -0.24
N MET A 181 -6.77 7.88 0.72
CA MET A 181 -7.84 7.19 1.45
C MET A 181 -8.75 8.16 2.19
N ALA A 182 -8.18 9.14 2.89
CA ALA A 182 -8.95 10.16 3.59
C ALA A 182 -9.81 10.98 2.61
N ASP A 183 -9.26 11.37 1.47
CA ASP A 183 -9.99 12.14 0.45
C ASP A 183 -11.10 11.29 -0.21
N GLU A 184 -10.87 10.01 -0.48
CA GLU A 184 -11.92 9.08 -0.95
C GLU A 184 -13.09 8.99 0.02
N PHE A 185 -12.82 8.80 1.31
CA PHE A 185 -13.86 8.68 2.32
C PHE A 185 -14.56 10.01 2.58
N ASN A 186 -13.82 11.11 2.60
CA ASN A 186 -14.41 12.44 2.70
C ASN A 186 -15.35 12.69 1.53
N ASP A 187 -14.96 12.39 0.29
CA ASP A 187 -15.83 12.54 -0.89
C ASP A 187 -17.05 11.60 -0.84
N ALA A 188 -16.87 10.33 -0.43
CA ALA A 188 -17.96 9.36 -0.33
C ALA A 188 -19.02 9.71 0.74
N PHE A 189 -18.62 10.39 1.83
CA PHE A 189 -19.49 10.61 2.99
C PHE A 189 -19.83 12.08 3.27
N SER A 190 -19.19 13.05 2.62
CA SER A 190 -19.46 14.49 2.86
C SER A 190 -20.86 14.93 2.42
N ALA A 191 -21.54 14.18 1.54
CA ALA A 191 -22.96 14.39 1.19
C ALA A 191 -23.96 13.75 2.17
N ARG A 192 -23.49 13.08 3.25
CA ARG A 192 -24.33 12.37 4.24
C ARG A 192 -24.21 12.93 5.66
N ALA A 193 -24.02 14.24 5.82
CA ALA A 193 -24.58 14.86 7.02
C ALA A 193 -26.10 14.64 6.93
N PRO A 194 -26.74 13.93 7.88
CA PRO A 194 -28.19 13.93 7.91
C PRO A 194 -28.62 15.39 7.96
N ILE A 195 -29.55 15.78 7.09
CA ILE A 195 -30.40 16.91 7.41
C ILE A 195 -31.04 16.51 8.72
N VAL A 196 -30.50 17.01 9.85
CA VAL A 196 -31.30 17.15 11.05
C VAL A 196 -32.36 18.15 10.61
N THR A 197 -33.45 17.61 10.05
CA THR A 197 -34.68 18.35 9.86
C THR A 197 -35.10 18.67 11.28
N GLY A 198 -34.66 19.82 11.77
CA GLY A 198 -35.25 20.42 12.95
C GLY A 198 -36.74 20.46 12.66
N ALA A 199 -37.50 19.62 13.35
CA ALA A 199 -38.92 19.82 13.45
C ALA A 199 -39.11 21.00 14.42
N PRO A 200 -39.71 22.11 14.00
CA PRO A 200 -40.23 23.10 14.93
C PRO A 200 -41.63 22.64 15.37
N GLY A 201 -41.86 22.54 16.67
CA GLY A 201 -43.20 22.30 17.23
C GLY A 201 -43.14 22.02 18.73
N GLN A 202 -43.19 23.03 19.59
CA GLN A 202 -44.40 23.71 20.10
C GLN A 202 -45.08 22.97 21.27
N GLN A 203 -44.74 23.42 22.49
CA GLN A 203 -45.56 23.93 23.61
C GLN A 203 -44.98 23.53 24.95
#